data_AF-A0A846TC25-F1
#
_entry.id   AF-A0A846TC25-F1
#
_cell.length_a   1.000
_cell.length_b   1.000
_cell.length_c   1.000
_cell.angle_alpha   90.00
_cell.angle_beta   90.00
_cell.angle_gamma   90.00
#
_symmetry.space_group_name_H-M   'P 1'
#
loop_
_entity.id
_entity.type
_entity.pdbx_description
1 polymer ?
#
loop_
_entity_poly.entity_id
_entity_poly.type
_entity_poly.pdbx_seq_one_letter_code
_entity_poly.pdbx_strand_id
1 'polypeptide(L)'
;MRNKFLGTGESGYHPLRKIKIIWSGLRFAVFYDFSVAYKMVLSLIILTLALLFQEWIDFELLLLATGLVLIAEMFNSAIEAVCDFLETRENEKIRAIKDIAAAAVGISMALWLTVVISDLARLTPLLLQYWRN
;
A
#
# COMPACT_ATOMS: atom_id res chain seq x y z
N MET A 1 -0.14 1.68 -30.50
CA MET A 1 1.15 2.37 -30.34
C MET A 1 2.24 1.32 -30.15
N ARG A 2 3.24 1.21 -31.04
CA ARG A 2 4.42 0.34 -30.84
C ARG A 2 5.20 0.84 -29.63
N ASN A 3 5.50 -0.03 -28.67
CA ASN A 3 6.31 0.32 -27.50
C ASN A 3 7.76 0.62 -27.95
N LYS A 4 8.04 1.89 -28.29
CA LYS A 4 9.38 2.34 -28.70
C LYS A 4 10.41 2.31 -27.57
N PHE A 5 10.01 2.15 -26.31
CA PHE A 5 10.90 2.33 -25.15
C PHE A 5 11.72 1.10 -24.75
N LEU A 6 11.31 -0.12 -25.12
CA LEU A 6 11.96 -1.35 -24.63
C LEU A 6 12.65 -2.18 -25.73
N GLY A 7 12.64 -1.75 -27.00
CA GLY A 7 13.33 -2.46 -28.08
C GLY A 7 12.87 -3.89 -28.36
N THR A 8 11.79 -4.38 -27.72
CA THR A 8 11.41 -5.80 -27.69
C THR A 8 10.68 -6.32 -28.93
N GLY A 9 10.61 -5.57 -30.04
CA GLY A 9 10.07 -6.07 -31.33
C GLY A 9 8.58 -6.46 -31.37
N GLU A 10 7.88 -6.49 -30.24
CA GLU A 10 6.52 -7.01 -30.15
C GLU A 10 5.44 -5.96 -30.47
N SER A 11 4.47 -6.38 -31.29
CA SER A 11 3.38 -5.56 -31.80
C SER A 11 2.11 -5.73 -30.96
N GLY A 12 1.78 -4.75 -30.11
CA GLY A 12 0.44 -4.63 -29.54
C GLY A 12 0.38 -4.29 -28.06
N TYR A 13 -0.77 -3.76 -27.62
CA TYR A 13 -1.11 -3.65 -26.20
C TYR A 13 -1.69 -5.00 -25.74
N HIS A 14 -1.04 -5.65 -24.78
CA HIS A 14 -1.48 -6.93 -24.23
C HIS A 14 -1.91 -6.77 -22.76
N PRO A 15 -3.21 -6.60 -22.47
CA PRO A 15 -3.70 -6.34 -21.10
C PRO A 15 -3.34 -7.47 -20.13
N LEU A 16 -3.44 -8.74 -20.57
CA LEU A 16 -3.08 -9.89 -19.74
C LEU A 16 -1.61 -9.89 -19.32
N ARG A 17 -0.71 -9.44 -20.20
CA ARG A 17 0.72 -9.31 -19.87
C ARG A 17 0.95 -8.24 -18.80
N LYS A 18 0.21 -7.13 -18.85
CA LYS A 18 0.29 -6.07 -17.83
C LYS A 18 -0.20 -6.56 -16.47
N ILE A 19 -1.31 -7.29 -16.42
CA ILE A 19 -1.81 -7.91 -15.18
C ILE A 19 -0.77 -8.87 -14.59
N LYS A 20 -0.13 -9.70 -15.42
CA LYS A 20 0.95 -10.60 -14.97
C LYS A 20 2.13 -9.83 -14.38
N ILE A 21 2.51 -8.70 -14.97
CA ILE A 21 3.60 -7.84 -14.44
C ILE A 21 3.21 -7.24 -13.09
N ILE A 22 1.98 -6.73 -12.95
CA ILE A 22 1.48 -6.20 -11.67
C ILE A 22 1.52 -7.28 -10.59
N TRP A 23 1.02 -8.48 -10.89
CA TRP A 23 1.03 -9.60 -9.94
C TRP A 23 2.45 -10.02 -9.55
N SER A 24 3.37 -10.05 -10.52
CA SER A 24 4.77 -10.35 -10.26
C SER A 24 5.41 -9.30 -9.33
N GLY A 25 5.13 -8.01 -9.55
CA GLY A 25 5.65 -6.93 -8.70
C GLY A 25 5.07 -6.99 -7.28
N LEU A 26 3.76 -7.21 -7.16
CA LEU A 26 3.08 -7.36 -5.86
C LEU A 26 3.64 -8.54 -5.07
N ARG A 27 3.77 -9.69 -5.73
CA ARG A 27 4.36 -10.90 -5.13
C ARG A 27 5.79 -10.61 -4.66
N PHE A 28 6.61 -9.98 -5.50
CA PHE A 28 7.98 -9.66 -5.14
C PHE A 28 8.05 -8.77 -3.89
N ALA A 29 7.27 -7.68 -3.85
CA ALA A 29 7.25 -6.77 -2.71
C ALA A 29 6.85 -7.47 -1.40
N VAL A 30 5.81 -8.33 -1.43
CA VAL A 30 5.34 -9.08 -0.25
C VAL A 30 6.39 -10.08 0.26
N PHE A 31 7.15 -10.73 -0.62
CA PHE A 31 8.16 -11.70 -0.20
C PHE A 31 9.51 -11.05 0.15
N TYR A 32 9.79 -9.86 -0.38
CA TYR A 32 11.03 -9.14 -0.16
C TYR A 32 11.00 -8.32 1.14
N ASP A 33 9.86 -7.70 1.46
CA ASP A 33 9.72 -6.80 2.60
C ASP A 33 8.58 -7.26 3.52
N PHE A 34 8.94 -7.65 4.75
CA PHE A 34 7.99 -8.04 5.77
C PHE A 34 7.01 -6.91 6.11
N SER A 35 7.46 -5.66 6.04
CA SER A 35 6.65 -4.48 6.32
C SER A 35 5.50 -4.34 5.34
N VAL A 36 5.78 -4.57 4.05
CA VAL A 36 4.77 -4.67 2.99
C VAL A 36 3.81 -5.83 3.27
N ALA A 37 4.33 -7.01 3.61
CA ALA A 37 3.53 -8.21 3.82
C ALA A 37 2.49 -8.04 4.94
N TYR A 38 2.92 -7.60 6.12
CA TYR A 38 1.99 -7.46 7.25
C TYR A 38 0.97 -6.34 7.00
N LYS A 39 1.39 -5.23 6.37
CA LYS A 39 0.47 -4.12 6.02
C LYS A 39 -0.60 -4.58 5.03
N MET A 40 -0.25 -5.41 4.05
CA MET A 40 -1.24 -5.98 3.13
C MET A 40 -2.24 -6.90 3.83
N VAL A 41 -1.78 -7.79 4.71
CA VAL A 41 -2.67 -8.70 5.46
C VAL A 41 -3.59 -7.90 6.38
N LEU A 42 -3.05 -6.93 7.12
CA LEU A 42 -3.81 -6.06 7.99
C LEU A 42 -4.85 -5.24 7.21
N SER A 43 -4.45 -4.68 6.06
CA SER A 43 -5.34 -3.95 5.16
C SER A 43 -6.50 -4.82 4.67
N LEU A 44 -6.24 -6.07 4.30
CA LEU A 44 -7.27 -7.01 3.86
C LEU A 44 -8.29 -7.29 4.96
N ILE A 45 -7.82 -7.51 6.20
CA ILE A 45 -8.70 -7.74 7.36
C ILE A 45 -9.59 -6.52 7.61
N ILE A 46 -9.00 -5.33 7.66
CA ILE A 46 -9.73 -4.09 7.98
C ILE A 46 -10.75 -3.74 6.89
N LEU A 47 -10.38 -3.85 5.62
CA LEU A 47 -11.31 -3.62 4.51
C LEU A 47 -12.44 -4.65 4.47
N THR A 48 -12.15 -5.91 4.79
CA THR A 48 -13.18 -6.96 4.87
C THR A 48 -14.18 -6.66 5.98
N LEU A 49 -13.70 -6.24 7.16
CA LEU A 49 -14.58 -5.83 8.26
C LEU A 49 -15.40 -4.59 7.88
N ALA A 50 -14.78 -3.60 7.25
CA ALA A 50 -15.48 -2.39 6.82
C ALA A 50 -16.59 -2.70 5.81
N LEU A 51 -16.35 -3.59 4.84
CA LEU A 51 -17.39 -4.05 3.89
C LEU A 51 -18.61 -4.67 4.57
N LEU A 52 -18.43 -5.28 5.74
CA LEU A 52 -19.50 -5.96 6.48
C LEU A 52 -20.31 -5.00 7.37
N PHE A 53 -19.71 -3.91 7.85
CA PHE A 53 -20.28 -3.09 8.93
C PHE A 53 -20.42 -1.60 8.63
N GLN A 54 -19.85 -1.08 7.53
CA GLN A 54 -19.82 0.36 7.23
C GLN A 54 -20.75 0.75 6.08
N GLU A 55 -21.20 2.00 6.11
CA GLU A 55 -21.88 2.65 4.99
C GLU A 55 -20.89 2.88 3.82
N TRP A 56 -21.42 2.96 2.59
CA TRP A 56 -20.61 3.08 1.37
C TRP A 56 -19.60 4.24 1.40
N ILE A 57 -19.97 5.39 1.96
CA ILE A 57 -19.12 6.58 2.02
C ILE A 57 -17.92 6.38 2.96
N ASP A 58 -18.14 5.78 4.14
CA ASP A 58 -17.08 5.53 5.12
C ASP A 58 -16.12 4.44 4.61
N PHE A 59 -16.66 3.43 3.91
CA PHE A 59 -15.85 2.41 3.24
C PHE A 59 -14.93 3.00 2.16
N GLU A 60 -15.42 3.91 1.30
CA GLU A 60 -14.60 4.53 0.25
C GLU A 60 -13.41 5.32 0.82
N LEU A 61 -13.63 6.07 1.91
CA LEU A 61 -12.56 6.82 2.57
C LEU A 61 -11.50 5.88 3.17
N LEU A 62 -11.93 4.82 3.84
CA LEU A 62 -11.04 3.82 4.41
C LEU A 62 -10.27 3.06 3.31
N LEU A 63 -10.92 2.72 2.20
CA LEU A 63 -10.29 2.10 1.03
C LEU A 63 -9.19 3.00 0.46
N LEU A 64 -9.48 4.30 0.28
CA LEU A 64 -8.51 5.26 -0.23
C LEU A 64 -7.33 5.46 0.74
N ALA A 65 -7.59 5.62 2.03
CA ALA A 65 -6.55 5.78 3.04
C ALA A 65 -5.65 4.53 3.12
N THR A 66 -6.25 3.34 3.06
CA THR A 66 -5.53 2.05 3.08
C THR A 66 -4.70 1.88 1.80
N GLY A 67 -5.28 2.22 0.64
CA GLY A 67 -4.57 2.22 -0.64
C GLY A 67 -3.36 3.16 -0.63
N LEU A 68 -3.48 4.34 -0.02
CA LEU A 68 -2.38 5.30 0.09
C LEU A 68 -1.20 4.73 0.89
N VAL A 69 -1.49 4.05 2.02
CA VAL A 69 -0.46 3.38 2.83
C VAL A 69 0.28 2.31 2.01
N LEU A 70 -0.46 1.45 1.30
CA LEU A 70 0.15 0.38 0.50
C LEU A 70 1.00 0.93 -0.66
N ILE A 71 0.54 2.00 -1.31
CA ILE A 71 1.31 2.67 -2.37
C ILE A 71 2.59 3.28 -1.80
N ALA A 72 2.50 4.01 -0.68
CA ALA A 72 3.66 4.61 -0.03
C ALA A 72 4.69 3.54 0.40
N GLU A 73 4.22 2.44 0.97
CA GLU A 73 5.09 1.32 1.36
C GLU A 73 5.80 0.69 0.17
N MET A 74 5.06 0.42 -0.93
CA MET A 74 5.66 -0.14 -2.13
C MET A 74 6.72 0.80 -2.75
N PHE A 75 6.49 2.11 -2.69
CA PHE A 75 7.50 3.07 -3.12
C PHE A 75 8.71 3.09 -2.19
N ASN A 76 8.51 3.00 -0.87
CA ASN A 76 9.61 2.88 0.09
C ASN A 76 10.49 1.67 -0.23
N SER A 77 9.92 0.47 -0.32
CA SER A 77 10.68 -0.75 -0.60
C SER A 77 11.37 -0.71 -1.98
N ALA A 78 10.73 -0.09 -2.99
CA ALA A 78 11.35 0.09 -4.30
C ALA A 78 12.54 1.06 -4.26
N ILE A 79 12.42 2.17 -3.54
CA ILE A 79 13.51 3.14 -3.35
C ILE A 79 14.66 2.49 -2.57
N GLU A 80 14.36 1.77 -1.49
CA GLU A 80 15.36 1.01 -0.72
C GLU A 80 16.11 0.02 -1.60
N ALA A 81 15.41 -0.78 -2.40
CA ALA A 81 16.02 -1.74 -3.31
C ALA A 81 16.92 -1.07 -4.37
N VAL A 82 16.52 0.10 -4.88
CA VAL A 82 17.37 0.88 -5.80
C VAL A 82 18.62 1.40 -5.09
N CYS A 83 18.47 1.95 -3.89
CA CYS A 83 19.60 2.42 -3.09
C CYS A 83 20.59 1.29 -2.76
N ASP A 84 20.09 0.12 -2.36
CA ASP A 84 20.91 -1.06 -2.05
C ASP A 84 21.64 -1.62 -3.28
N PHE A 85 21.01 -1.48 -4.46
CA PHE A 85 21.64 -1.83 -5.73
C PHE A 85 22.76 -0.85 -6.12
N LEU A 86 22.60 0.44 -5.85
CA LEU A 86 23.54 1.49 -6.27
C LEU A 86 24.81 1.55 -5.41
N GLU A 87 24.68 1.34 -4.10
CA GLU A 87 25.80 1.47 -3.16
C GLU A 87 25.66 0.44 -2.04
N THR A 88 26.68 -0.41 -1.90
CA THR A 88 26.69 -1.46 -0.88
C THR A 88 27.35 -1.01 0.43
N ARG A 89 28.00 0.17 0.44
CA ARG A 89 28.62 0.75 1.64
C ARG A 89 27.68 1.76 2.29
N GLU A 90 27.85 1.99 3.59
CA GLU A 90 27.09 3.05 4.25
C GLU A 90 27.45 4.42 3.67
N ASN A 91 26.42 5.16 3.27
CA ASN A 91 26.52 6.49 2.67
C ASN A 91 25.44 7.39 3.24
N GLU A 92 25.84 8.52 3.81
CA GLU A 92 24.92 9.47 4.47
C GLU A 92 23.82 10.00 3.52
N LYS A 93 24.12 10.17 2.24
CA LYS A 93 23.13 10.63 1.26
C LYS A 93 22.07 9.56 1.01
N ILE A 94 22.47 8.30 0.93
CA ILE A 94 21.54 7.19 0.75
C ILE A 94 20.69 7.00 2.00
N ARG A 95 21.29 7.14 3.18
CA ARG A 95 20.55 7.17 4.44
C ARG A 95 19.48 8.25 4.42
N ALA A 96 19.81 9.49 4.05
CA ALA A 96 18.84 10.58 3.97
C ALA A 96 17.70 10.29 2.97
N ILE A 97 18.00 9.67 1.82
CA ILE A 97 16.97 9.27 0.84
C ILE A 97 16.01 8.23 1.43
N LYS A 98 16.55 7.20 2.10
CA LYS A 98 15.74 6.17 2.76
C LYS A 98 14.92 6.76 3.90
N ASP A 99 15.49 7.65 4.70
CA ASP A 99 14.80 8.33 5.80
C ASP A 99 13.60 9.15 5.30
N ILE A 100 13.75 9.84 4.15
CA ILE A 100 12.65 10.58 3.52
C ILE A 100 11.56 9.63 3.00
N ALA A 101 11.93 8.51 2.37
CA ALA A 101 10.98 7.51 1.90
C ALA A 101 10.19 6.88 3.07
N ALA A 102 10.87 6.54 4.15
CA ALA A 102 10.26 6.04 5.38
C ALA A 102 9.36 7.08 6.04
N ALA A 103 9.74 8.37 6.02
CA ALA A 103 8.91 9.45 6.53
C ALA A 103 7.60 9.60 5.72
N ALA A 104 7.63 9.41 4.40
CA ALA A 104 6.42 9.43 3.56
C ALA A 104 5.44 8.29 3.95
N VAL A 105 5.97 7.09 4.21
CA VAL A 105 5.18 5.99 4.80
C VAL A 105 4.58 6.42 6.13
N GLY A 106 5.38 7.00 7.04
CA GLY A 106 4.91 7.45 8.35
C GLY A 106 3.75 8.44 8.27
N ILE A 107 3.82 9.42 7.36
CA ILE A 107 2.75 10.39 7.11
C ILE A 107 1.49 9.68 6.62
N SER A 108 1.61 8.78 5.64
CA SER A 108 0.46 8.01 5.13
C SER A 108 -0.19 7.16 6.23
N MET A 109 0.63 6.60 7.12
CA MET A 109 0.17 5.79 8.26
C MET A 109 -0.61 6.64 9.27
N ALA A 110 -0.15 7.86 9.56
CA ALA A 110 -0.83 8.77 10.47
C ALA A 110 -2.22 9.20 9.95
N LEU A 111 -2.33 9.46 8.65
CA LEU A 111 -3.62 9.74 8.00
C LEU A 111 -4.55 8.53 8.09
N TRP A 112 -4.03 7.34 7.77
CA TRP A 112 -4.80 6.10 7.85
C TRP A 112 -5.28 5.80 9.28
N LEU A 113 -4.42 5.95 10.28
CA LEU A 113 -4.81 5.79 11.69
C LEU A 113 -5.92 6.76 12.09
N THR A 114 -5.87 8.00 11.60
CA THR A 114 -6.92 9.00 11.87
C THR A 114 -8.27 8.53 11.31
N VAL A 115 -8.29 7.99 10.09
CA VAL A 115 -9.51 7.43 9.48
C VAL A 115 -10.02 6.24 10.28
N VAL A 116 -9.16 5.25 10.56
CA VAL A 116 -9.53 4.05 11.34
C VAL A 116 -10.07 4.42 12.73
N ILE A 117 -9.43 5.35 13.43
CA ILE A 117 -9.89 5.80 14.75
C ILE A 117 -11.25 6.49 14.64
N SER A 118 -11.47 7.32 13.62
CA SER A 118 -12.76 7.97 13.39
C SER A 118 -13.87 6.95 13.13
N ASP A 119 -13.61 5.95 12.29
CA ASP A 119 -14.57 4.91 11.96
C ASP A 119 -14.90 4.03 13.17
N LEU A 120 -13.89 3.65 13.96
CA LEU A 120 -14.10 2.90 15.20
C LEU A 120 -14.91 3.72 16.21
N ALA A 121 -14.62 5.01 16.37
CA ALA A 121 -15.38 5.87 17.27
C ALA A 121 -16.87 5.94 16.87
N ARG A 122 -17.18 5.99 15.57
CA ARG A 122 -18.56 5.98 15.06
C ARG A 122 -19.25 4.62 15.23
N LEU A 123 -18.50 3.54 15.10
CA LEU A 123 -19.02 2.17 15.19
C LEU A 123 -19.28 1.72 16.64
N THR A 124 -18.53 2.24 17.62
CA THR A 124 -18.72 1.88 19.05
C THR A 124 -20.14 2.08 19.59
N PRO A 125 -20.84 3.22 19.40
CA PRO A 125 -22.21 3.38 19.90
C PRO A 125 -23.21 2.48 19.15
N LEU A 126 -22.99 2.20 17.86
CA LEU A 126 -23.86 1.33 17.06
C LEU A 126 -23.78 -0.13 17.55
N LEU A 127 -22.57 -0.62 17.82
CA LEU A 127 -22.38 -1.95 18.38
C LEU A 127 -22.97 -2.09 19.79
N LEU A 128 -22.82 -1.06 20.63
CA LEU A 128 -23.42 -1.05 21.97
C LEU A 128 -24.94 -1.07 21.93
N GLN A 129 -25.56 -0.43 20.94
CA GLN A 129 -27.01 -0.51 20.73
C GLN A 129 -27.46 -1.88 20.21
N TYR A 130 -26.71 -2.46 19.25
CA TYR A 130 -27.00 -3.79 18.72
C TYR A 130 -26.90 -4.88 19.79
N TRP A 131 -25.93 -4.80 20.70
CA TRP A 131 -25.77 -5.77 21.79
C TRP A 131 -26.77 -5.60 22.94
N ARG A 132 -27.42 -4.43 23.04
CA ARG A 132 -28.39 -4.12 24.09
C ARG A 132 -29.83 -4.51 23.71
N ASN A 133 -30.09 -4.80 22.43
CA ASN A 133 -31.36 -5.35 21.92
C ASN A 133 -31.26 -6.87 21.72
#